data_AF-A0A090QA93-F1
#
_entry.id   AF-A0A090QA93-F1
#
_cell.length_a   1.000
_cell.length_b   1.000
_cell.length_c   1.000
_cell.angle_alpha   90.00
_cell.angle_beta   90.00
_cell.angle_gamma   90.00
#
_symmetry.space_group_name_H-M   'P 1'
#
loop_
_entity.id
_entity.type
_entity.pdbx_description
1 polymer ?
#
loop_
_entity_poly.entity_id
_entity_poly.type
_entity_poly.pdbx_seq_one_letter_code
_entity_poly.pdbx_strand_id
1 'polypeptide(L)'
;MVDLSMVPATGSYTVSWDMAFTNNNNSATTFQALNPGDEIHLVVSLDGGATFTSLMFFDSASTIINGGETFSVDLDSSYFSSTVVFAFWAFEGNVTTLATNVFVDNFEVAESAPLSIDELSSLEEVSIYQL
;
A
#
# COMPACT_ATOMS: atom_id res chain seq x y z
N MET A 1 11.83 2.28 -11.23
CA MET A 1 12.77 2.42 -10.10
C MET A 1 12.64 3.83 -9.59
N VAL A 2 12.51 3.97 -8.27
CA VAL A 2 12.35 5.24 -7.56
C VAL A 2 13.60 5.44 -6.70
N ASP A 3 14.15 6.65 -6.72
CA ASP A 3 15.26 7.01 -5.83
C ASP A 3 14.69 7.59 -4.53
N LEU A 4 14.86 6.86 -3.43
CA LEU A 4 14.46 7.24 -2.07
C LEU A 4 15.69 7.44 -1.17
N SER A 5 16.87 7.65 -1.76
CA SER A 5 18.12 7.80 -0.99
C SER A 5 18.23 9.15 -0.28
N MET A 6 17.42 10.14 -0.69
CA MET A 6 17.31 11.41 0.02
C MET A 6 16.49 11.18 1.29
N VAL A 7 17.00 11.60 2.45
CA VAL A 7 16.21 11.59 3.68
C VAL A 7 15.11 12.66 3.53
N PRO A 8 13.82 12.28 3.64
CA PRO A 8 12.72 13.24 3.59
C PRO A 8 12.94 14.33 4.65
N ALA A 9 12.66 15.59 4.29
CA ALA A 9 12.82 16.71 5.22
C ALA A 9 11.97 16.54 6.50
N THR A 10 10.91 15.73 6.39
CA THR A 10 9.88 15.61 7.41
C THR A 10 9.81 14.23 8.07
N GLY A 11 10.49 13.19 7.59
CA GLY A 11 10.78 11.98 8.40
C GLY A 11 10.59 10.62 7.72
N SER A 12 9.71 10.48 6.72
CA SER A 12 9.46 9.19 6.05
C SER A 12 8.91 9.34 4.62
N TYR A 13 8.81 8.24 3.89
CA TYR A 13 8.06 8.13 2.64
C TYR A 13 6.82 7.26 2.90
N THR A 14 5.67 7.65 2.35
CA THR A 14 4.45 6.83 2.33
C THR A 14 4.22 6.32 0.92
N VAL A 15 3.88 5.04 0.82
CA VAL A 15 3.36 4.43 -0.41
C VAL A 15 1.85 4.33 -0.27
N SER A 16 1.09 4.89 -1.21
CA SER A 16 -0.37 4.85 -1.21
C SER A 16 -0.92 4.41 -2.56
N TRP A 17 -2.10 3.79 -2.53
CA TRP A 17 -2.81 3.35 -3.73
C TRP A 17 -4.28 3.14 -3.42
N ASP A 18 -5.12 3.18 -4.46
CA ASP A 18 -6.50 2.72 -4.39
C ASP A 18 -6.58 1.28 -4.91
N MET A 19 -7.39 0.44 -4.25
CA MET A 19 -7.60 -0.94 -4.69
C MET A 19 -9.06 -1.37 -4.55
N ALA A 20 -9.56 -2.08 -5.56
CA ALA A 20 -10.91 -2.63 -5.59
C ALA A 20 -10.91 -4.05 -6.16
N PHE A 21 -11.87 -4.86 -5.70
CA PHE A 21 -12.07 -6.23 -6.17
C PHE A 21 -13.45 -6.43 -6.77
N THR A 22 -13.51 -7.19 -7.86
CA THR A 22 -14.78 -7.65 -8.44
C THR A 22 -14.69 -9.11 -8.86
N ASN A 23 -15.85 -9.74 -9.06
CA ASN A 23 -15.88 -11.07 -9.64
C ASN A 23 -15.39 -11.08 -11.10
N ASN A 24 -14.81 -12.21 -11.54
CA ASN A 24 -14.32 -12.39 -12.91
C ASN A 24 -15.41 -12.69 -13.98
N ASN A 25 -16.66 -12.27 -13.76
CA ASN A 25 -17.71 -12.49 -14.75
C ASN A 25 -17.69 -11.43 -15.87
N ASN A 26 -18.48 -11.62 -16.93
CA ASN A 26 -18.51 -10.75 -18.11
C ASN A 26 -18.79 -9.25 -17.84
N SER A 27 -19.29 -8.87 -16.66
CA SER A 27 -19.55 -7.47 -16.32
C SER A 27 -18.56 -6.90 -15.29
N ALA A 28 -17.86 -7.74 -14.53
CA ALA A 28 -16.84 -7.35 -13.54
C ALA A 28 -17.25 -6.17 -12.62
N THR A 29 -18.53 -6.04 -12.27
CA THR A 29 -19.08 -4.90 -11.50
C THR A 29 -19.54 -5.27 -10.09
N THR A 30 -19.58 -6.57 -9.75
CA THR A 30 -20.01 -7.02 -8.43
C THR A 30 -18.80 -7.29 -7.56
N PHE A 31 -18.76 -6.71 -6.36
CA PHE A 31 -17.71 -6.97 -5.38
C PHE A 31 -17.57 -8.46 -5.08
N GLN A 32 -16.32 -8.93 -4.98
CA GLN A 32 -15.96 -10.28 -4.56
C GLN A 32 -14.66 -10.18 -3.74
N ALA A 33 -14.62 -10.83 -2.57
CA ALA A 33 -13.37 -10.97 -1.84
C ALA A 33 -12.39 -11.91 -2.56
N LEU A 34 -11.13 -11.97 -2.14
CA LEU A 34 -10.19 -12.98 -2.61
C LEU A 34 -10.68 -14.38 -2.22
N ASN A 35 -10.46 -15.40 -3.06
CA ASN A 35 -10.82 -16.77 -2.71
C ASN A 35 -9.82 -17.34 -1.70
N PRO A 36 -10.19 -18.39 -0.94
CA PRO A 36 -9.24 -19.09 -0.09
C PRO A 36 -8.02 -19.59 -0.88
N GLY A 37 -6.83 -19.11 -0.50
CA GLY A 37 -5.57 -19.42 -1.17
C GLY A 37 -5.11 -18.41 -2.23
N ASP A 38 -5.93 -17.40 -2.53
CA ASP A 38 -5.52 -16.25 -3.34
C ASP A 38 -4.83 -15.21 -2.45
N GLU A 39 -3.78 -14.59 -2.99
CA GLU A 39 -2.93 -13.64 -2.27
C GLU A 39 -2.60 -12.44 -3.16
N ILE A 40 -2.60 -11.25 -2.57
CA ILE A 40 -2.10 -10.02 -3.19
C ILE A 40 -1.12 -9.36 -2.24
N HIS A 41 0.02 -8.93 -2.76
CA HIS A 41 1.03 -8.23 -1.99
C HIS A 41 1.45 -6.94 -2.68
N LEU A 42 1.57 -5.87 -1.89
CA LEU A 42 2.51 -4.80 -2.23
C LEU A 42 3.90 -5.26 -1.79
N VAL A 43 4.83 -5.34 -2.73
CA VAL A 43 6.21 -5.74 -2.46
C VAL A 43 7.19 -4.63 -2.82
N VAL A 44 8.32 -4.63 -2.13
CA VAL A 44 9.45 -3.72 -2.38
C VAL A 44 10.75 -4.49 -2.58
N SER A 45 11.56 -4.02 -3.51
CA SER A 45 12.90 -4.50 -3.79
C SER A 45 13.88 -3.34 -3.61
N LEU A 46 15.02 -3.61 -2.96
CA LEU A 46 16.13 -2.67 -2.84
C LEU A 46 17.33 -3.02 -3.75
N ASP A 47 17.26 -4.14 -4.48
CA ASP A 47 18.36 -4.68 -5.31
C ASP A 47 18.02 -4.71 -6.81
N GLY A 48 17.16 -3.79 -7.27
CA GLY A 48 16.78 -3.67 -8.67
C GLY A 48 15.82 -4.75 -9.18
N GLY A 49 15.14 -5.47 -8.28
CA GLY A 49 14.10 -6.45 -8.57
C GLY A 49 14.57 -7.89 -8.49
N ALA A 50 15.73 -8.16 -7.88
CA ALA A 50 16.23 -9.52 -7.72
C ALA A 50 15.58 -10.21 -6.50
N THR A 51 15.35 -9.47 -5.42
CA THR A 51 14.62 -9.94 -4.24
C THR A 51 13.52 -8.96 -3.84
N PHE A 52 12.40 -9.50 -3.37
CA PHE A 52 11.24 -8.73 -2.96
C PHE A 52 10.85 -9.06 -1.52
N THR A 53 10.51 -8.03 -0.76
CA THR A 53 9.95 -8.12 0.60
C THR A 53 8.52 -7.60 0.60
N SER A 54 7.61 -8.28 1.29
CA SER A 54 6.21 -7.85 1.41
C SER A 54 6.09 -6.65 2.34
N LEU A 55 5.42 -5.60 1.88
CA LEU A 55 5.03 -4.42 2.68
C LEU A 55 3.59 -4.50 3.17
N MET A 56 2.68 -5.00 2.33
CA MET A 56 1.29 -5.25 2.69
C MET A 56 0.80 -6.53 2.04
N PHE A 57 -0.11 -7.23 2.72
CA PHE A 57 -0.64 -8.52 2.32
C PHE A 57 -2.16 -8.52 2.39
N PHE A 58 -2.80 -9.10 1.39
CA PHE A 58 -4.23 -9.32 1.32
C PHE A 58 -4.53 -10.77 0.96
N ASP A 59 -5.56 -11.31 1.62
CA ASP A 59 -6.06 -12.67 1.44
C ASP A 59 -7.60 -12.70 1.55
N SER A 60 -8.17 -13.90 1.56
CA SER A 60 -9.62 -14.10 1.72
C SER A 60 -10.21 -13.61 3.05
N ALA A 61 -9.39 -13.35 4.07
CA ALA A 61 -9.83 -12.80 5.36
C ALA A 61 -9.77 -11.27 5.41
N SER A 62 -9.11 -10.65 4.43
CA SER A 62 -9.00 -9.20 4.31
C SER A 62 -10.36 -8.57 4.01
N THR A 63 -10.72 -7.54 4.78
CA THR A 63 -11.98 -6.81 4.60
C THR A 63 -11.71 -5.60 3.74
N ILE A 64 -12.29 -5.57 2.53
CA ILE A 64 -12.25 -4.41 1.63
C ILE A 64 -13.66 -3.89 1.38
N ILE A 65 -13.85 -2.57 1.33
CA ILE A 65 -15.17 -1.98 1.08
C ILE A 65 -15.61 -2.15 -0.39
N ASN A 66 -16.91 -2.33 -0.58
CA ASN A 66 -17.50 -2.37 -1.92
C ASN A 66 -17.35 -1.00 -2.59
N GLY A 67 -16.65 -0.96 -3.73
CA GLY A 67 -16.23 0.28 -4.41
C GLY A 67 -14.72 0.52 -4.38
N GLY A 68 -14.00 -0.22 -3.54
CA GLY A 68 -12.56 -0.03 -3.30
C GLY A 68 -12.27 1.00 -2.22
N GLU A 69 -11.05 0.99 -1.72
CA GLU A 69 -10.53 1.95 -0.74
C GLU A 69 -9.06 2.29 -0.99
N THR A 70 -8.64 3.38 -0.35
CA THR A 70 -7.25 3.82 -0.32
C THR A 70 -6.50 3.08 0.78
N PHE A 71 -5.36 2.50 0.42
CA PHE A 71 -4.41 1.88 1.32
C PHE A 71 -3.13 2.70 1.36
N SER A 72 -2.41 2.62 2.49
CA SER A 72 -1.09 3.22 2.61
C SER A 72 -0.17 2.43 3.55
N VAL A 73 1.13 2.54 3.30
CA VAL A 73 2.21 2.03 4.16
C VAL A 73 3.29 3.09 4.30
N ASP A 74 3.63 3.42 5.54
CA ASP A 74 4.79 4.26 5.85
C ASP A 74 6.07 3.43 5.82
N LEU A 75 7.10 3.95 5.16
CA LEU A 75 8.39 3.29 5.03
C LEU A 75 9.37 3.78 6.10
N ASP A 76 9.96 2.85 6.84
CA ASP A 76 11.10 3.19 7.69
C ASP A 76 12.38 3.43 6.85
N SER A 77 13.40 3.97 7.51
CA SER A 77 14.66 4.36 6.86
C SER A 77 15.48 3.20 6.29
N SER A 78 15.15 1.94 6.59
CA SER A 78 15.83 0.78 5.99
C SER A 78 15.51 0.61 4.50
N TYR A 79 14.41 1.22 4.03
CA TYR A 79 14.02 1.21 2.61
C TYR A 79 14.59 2.38 1.80
N PHE A 80 15.34 3.30 2.42
CA PHE A 80 15.87 4.48 1.74
C PHE A 80 17.10 4.11 0.92
N SER A 81 16.88 3.87 -0.37
CA SER A 81 17.90 3.43 -1.33
C SER A 81 17.68 4.10 -2.69
N SER A 82 18.72 4.17 -3.51
CA SER A 82 18.63 4.70 -4.87
C SER A 82 18.03 3.70 -5.87
N THR A 83 17.80 2.45 -5.44
CA THR A 83 17.38 1.35 -6.31
C THR A 83 16.04 0.72 -5.90
N VAL A 84 15.10 1.54 -5.38
CA VAL A 84 13.81 1.03 -4.91
C VAL A 84 12.88 0.68 -6.08
N VAL A 85 12.30 -0.52 -6.03
CA VAL A 85 11.27 -0.97 -6.97
C VAL A 85 10.07 -1.47 -6.16
N PHE A 86 8.90 -0.91 -6.42
CA PHE A 86 7.63 -1.43 -5.92
C PHE A 86 6.95 -2.26 -7.00
N ALA A 87 6.23 -3.30 -6.57
CA ALA A 87 5.37 -4.08 -7.44
C ALA A 87 4.15 -4.59 -6.68
N PHE A 88 3.08 -4.86 -7.42
CA PHE A 88 1.99 -5.69 -6.94
C PHE A 88 2.23 -7.11 -7.42
N TRP A 89 2.34 -8.03 -6.47
CA TRP A 89 2.46 -9.45 -6.75
C TRP A 89 1.14 -10.13 -6.40
N ALA A 90 0.60 -10.89 -7.34
CA ALA A 90 -0.66 -11.59 -7.20
C ALA A 90 -0.44 -13.08 -7.43
N PHE A 91 -1.07 -13.89 -6.59
CA PHE A 91 -1.07 -15.34 -6.70
C PHE A 91 -2.49 -15.86 -6.61
N GLU A 92 -2.88 -16.68 -7.58
CA GLU A 92 -4.13 -17.43 -7.56
C GLU A 92 -3.84 -18.82 -7.01
N GLY A 93 -4.60 -19.22 -6.01
CA GLY A 93 -4.47 -20.54 -5.39
C GLY A 93 -4.96 -21.66 -6.30
N ASN A 94 -5.19 -22.84 -5.72
CA ASN A 94 -5.66 -24.00 -6.48
C ASN A 94 -7.12 -23.90 -6.97
N VAL A 95 -7.88 -22.89 -6.54
CA VAL A 95 -9.30 -22.69 -6.89
C VAL A 95 -9.42 -21.60 -7.96
N THR A 96 -9.51 -22.00 -9.23
CA THR A 96 -9.48 -21.06 -10.36
C THR A 96 -10.83 -20.75 -11.01
N THR A 97 -11.89 -21.41 -10.56
CA THR A 97 -13.22 -21.32 -11.19
C THR A 97 -14.01 -20.07 -10.80
N LEU A 98 -13.51 -19.30 -9.83
CA LEU A 98 -14.14 -18.09 -9.30
C LEU A 98 -13.11 -16.97 -9.13
N ALA A 99 -12.16 -16.84 -10.06
CA ALA A 99 -11.10 -15.83 -9.94
C ALA A 99 -11.64 -14.43 -9.62
N THR A 100 -10.83 -13.65 -8.92
CA THR A 100 -11.15 -12.27 -8.55
C THR A 100 -10.39 -11.33 -9.46
N ASN A 101 -11.08 -10.35 -10.05
CA ASN A 101 -10.43 -9.24 -10.73
C ASN A 101 -9.93 -8.24 -9.68
N VAL A 102 -8.68 -7.83 -9.81
CA VAL A 102 -8.04 -6.84 -8.94
C VAL A 102 -7.74 -5.58 -9.74
N PHE A 103 -8.20 -4.45 -9.24
CA PHE A 103 -7.97 -3.14 -9.83
C PHE A 103 -7.13 -2.32 -8.87
N VAL A 104 -6.08 -1.70 -9.39
CA VAL A 104 -5.20 -0.79 -8.66
C VAL A 104 -5.16 0.53 -9.42
N ASP A 105 -5.32 1.64 -8.70
CA ASP A 105 -5.23 2.98 -9.26
C ASP A 105 -4.52 3.94 -8.29
N ASN A 106 -4.20 5.15 -8.74
CA ASN A 106 -3.64 6.23 -7.93
C ASN A 106 -2.42 5.82 -7.10
N PHE A 107 -1.57 4.93 -7.64
CA PHE A 107 -0.32 4.54 -6.96
C PHE A 107 0.62 5.73 -6.85
N GLU A 108 1.02 6.05 -5.62
CA GLU A 108 1.88 7.17 -5.30
C GLU A 108 2.94 6.78 -4.25
N VAL A 109 4.13 7.36 -4.39
CA VAL A 109 5.17 7.35 -3.36
C VAL A 109 5.49 8.81 -3.07
N ALA A 110 5.17 9.25 -1.86
CA ALA A 110 5.31 10.65 -1.46
C ALA A 110 6.10 10.77 -0.16
N GLU A 111 6.75 11.92 0.04
CA GLU A 111 7.29 12.27 1.34
C GLU A 111 6.13 12.45 2.33
N SER A 112 6.28 11.88 3.51
CA SER A 112 5.31 12.00 4.59
C SER A 112 5.95 12.63 5.81
N ALA A 113 5.28 13.67 6.28
CA ALA A 113 5.64 14.40 7.48
C ALA A 113 4.83 13.86 8.67
N PRO A 114 5.45 13.23 9.68
CA PRO A 114 4.92 13.37 11.03
C PRO A 114 4.70 14.85 11.31
N LEU A 115 3.47 15.22 11.66
CA LEU A 115 3.16 16.56 12.16
C LEU A 115 4.14 16.85 13.30
N SER A 116 4.96 17.89 13.13
CA SER A 116 5.82 18.33 14.23
C SER A 116 4.97 18.89 15.36
N ILE A 117 5.51 18.91 16.58
CA ILE A 117 4.80 19.50 17.73
C ILE A 117 4.54 21.00 17.51
N ASP A 118 5.41 21.66 16.74
CA ASP A 118 5.26 23.06 16.34
C ASP A 118 4.07 23.24 15.38
N GLU A 119 3.84 22.31 14.46
CA GLU A 119 2.68 22.37 13.56
C GLU A 119 1.36 22.00 14.26
N LEU A 120 1.39 21.06 15.23
CA LEU A 120 0.22 20.77 16.07
C LEU A 120 -0.17 21.97 16.94
N SER A 121 0.80 22.76 17.39
CA SER A 121 0.55 24.01 18.14
C SER A 121 -0.09 25.11 17.30
N SER A 122 -0.01 25.01 15.96
CA SER A 122 -0.57 25.97 15.02
C SER A 122 -2.03 25.67 14.61
N LEU A 123 -2.54 24.48 14.92
CA LEU A 123 -3.97 24.17 14.82
C LEU A 123 -4.65 24.77 16.05
N GLU A 124 -5.47 25.80 15.85
CA GLU A 124 -5.99 26.74 16.88
C GLU A 124 -6.74 26.13 18.10
N GLU A 125 -6.83 24.80 18.25
CA GLU A 125 -7.52 24.12 19.35
C GLU A 125 -6.73 23.00 20.06
N VAL A 126 -5.44 22.75 19.76
CA VAL A 126 -4.69 21.67 20.42
C VAL A 126 -3.84 22.20 21.57
N SER A 127 -4.28 22.01 22.82
CA SER A 127 -3.44 22.25 24.01
C SER A 127 -2.68 20.96 24.37
N ILE A 128 -1.39 20.91 24.04
CA ILE A 128 -0.49 19.81 24.46
C ILE A 128 0.15 20.19 25.80
N TYR A 129 -0.17 19.42 26.85
CA TYR A 129 0.51 19.55 28.15
C TYR A 129 1.66 18.55 28.23
N GLN A 130 2.89 19.05 28.36
CA GLN A 130 4.07 18.23 28.66
C GLN A 130 4.20 18.08 30.18
N LEU A 131 4.41 16.83 30.65
CA LEU A 131 4.68 16.49 32.05
C LEU A 131 6.10 16.87 32.46
#